data_AF-V2XAA8-F1
#
_entry.id   AF-V2XAA8-F1
#
_cell.length_a   1.000
_cell.length_b   1.000
_cell.length_c   1.000
_cell.angle_alpha   90.00
_cell.angle_beta   90.00
_cell.angle_gamma   90.00
#
_symmetry.space_group_name_H-M   'P 1'
#
loop_
_entity.id
_entity.type
_entity.pdbx_description
1 polymer ?
#
loop_
_entity_poly.entity_id
_entity_poly.type
_entity_poly.pdbx_seq_one_letter_code
_entity_poly.pdbx_strand_id
1 'polypeptide(L)'
;MATVEPAAKSKLFQAITVGNVQLKHRAVLAPLTRFRADDKHVPLSIVREYYTQRASHPGTLLITEATFIHPKAGGFANVPGIWSDTQIEAWKEVTDSVHSKGPFIHWALGCAAQPFQLQSEEPSYPYISASDIPLKG
;
A
#
# COMPACT_ATOMS: atom_id res chain seq x y z
N MET A 1 -8.63 19.14 -38.06
CA MET A 1 -9.12 18.58 -36.77
C MET A 1 -8.60 17.15 -36.66
N ALA A 2 -7.73 16.86 -35.70
CA ALA A 2 -7.30 15.48 -35.46
C ALA A 2 -8.48 14.70 -34.86
N THR A 3 -8.88 13.62 -35.51
CA THR A 3 -9.83 12.65 -34.96
C THR A 3 -9.22 12.02 -33.72
N VAL A 4 -9.72 12.37 -32.54
CA VAL A 4 -9.37 11.68 -31.30
C VAL A 4 -9.95 10.27 -31.40
N GLU A 5 -9.10 9.25 -31.44
CA GLU A 5 -9.58 7.87 -31.37
C GLU A 5 -10.32 7.64 -30.04
N PRO A 6 -11.44 6.90 -30.04
CA PRO A 6 -12.18 6.61 -28.82
C PRO A 6 -11.26 5.97 -27.78
N ALA A 7 -11.33 6.43 -26.53
CA ALA A 7 -10.51 5.93 -25.42
C ALA A 7 -10.52 4.39 -25.31
N ALA A 8 -11.64 3.75 -25.63
CA ALA A 8 -11.81 2.29 -25.64
C ALA A 8 -10.83 1.53 -26.56
N LYS A 9 -10.26 2.18 -27.59
CA LYS A 9 -9.27 1.55 -28.48
C LYS A 9 -7.85 1.55 -27.91
N SER A 10 -7.57 2.38 -26.91
CA SER A 10 -6.24 2.45 -26.29
C SER A 10 -5.92 1.15 -25.56
N LYS A 11 -4.65 0.72 -25.64
CA LYS A 11 -4.12 -0.40 -24.84
C LYS A 11 -4.37 -0.20 -23.34
N LEU A 12 -4.46 1.05 -22.87
CA LEU A 12 -4.72 1.37 -21.47
C LEU A 12 -6.01 0.72 -20.94
N PHE A 13 -7.05 0.61 -21.77
CA PHE A 13 -8.37 0.06 -21.38
C PHE A 13 -8.58 -1.37 -21.87
N GLN A 14 -7.53 -2.03 -22.35
CA GLN A 14 -7.57 -3.44 -22.74
C GLN A 14 -7.12 -4.32 -21.57
N ALA A 15 -7.78 -5.47 -21.42
CA ALA A 15 -7.42 -6.47 -20.43
C ALA A 15 -5.97 -6.96 -20.58
N ILE A 16 -5.38 -7.38 -19.46
CA ILE A 16 -4.04 -7.95 -19.39
C ILE A 16 -3.97 -8.96 -18.24
N THR A 17 -3.17 -10.01 -18.42
CA THR A 17 -2.84 -10.94 -17.34
C THR A 17 -1.54 -10.52 -16.68
N VAL A 18 -1.54 -10.38 -15.35
CA VAL A 18 -0.36 -10.07 -14.53
C VAL A 18 -0.20 -11.18 -13.50
N GLY A 19 0.83 -12.02 -13.66
CA GLY A 19 0.98 -13.25 -12.87
C GLY A 19 -0.26 -14.15 -13.04
N ASN A 20 -0.92 -14.45 -11.93
CA ASN A 20 -2.13 -15.28 -11.92
C ASN A 20 -3.44 -14.47 -11.91
N VAL A 21 -3.37 -13.14 -12.11
CA VAL A 21 -4.56 -12.29 -12.06
C VAL A 21 -4.88 -11.66 -13.41
N GLN A 22 -6.16 -11.67 -13.76
CA GLN A 22 -6.68 -11.03 -14.96
C GLN A 22 -7.25 -9.65 -14.64
N LEU A 23 -6.61 -8.60 -15.17
CA LEU A 23 -7.03 -7.21 -15.04
C LEU A 23 -7.91 -6.82 -16.23
N LYS A 24 -8.92 -5.98 -16.00
CA LYS A 24 -9.80 -5.48 -17.08
C LYS A 24 -9.23 -4.26 -17.80
N HIS A 25 -8.23 -3.61 -17.21
CA HIS A 25 -7.49 -2.49 -17.79
C HIS A 25 -6.08 -2.41 -17.20
N ARG A 26 -5.29 -1.47 -17.70
CA ARG A 26 -3.88 -1.29 -17.34
C ARG A 26 -3.62 -0.07 -16.45
N ALA A 27 -4.66 0.65 -16.04
CA ALA A 27 -4.56 1.65 -14.98
C ALA A 27 -4.48 0.96 -13.60
N VAL A 28 -3.48 1.30 -12.81
CA VAL A 28 -3.17 0.67 -11.50
C VAL A 28 -3.08 1.77 -10.45
N LEU A 29 -3.57 1.50 -9.24
CA LEU A 29 -3.27 2.36 -8.09
C LEU A 29 -1.86 2.04 -7.60
N ALA A 30 -0.95 3.00 -7.75
CA ALA A 30 0.40 2.94 -7.20
C ALA A 30 0.36 2.90 -5.66
N PRO A 31 1.43 2.41 -4.99
CA PRO A 31 1.53 2.48 -3.54
C PRO A 31 1.60 3.94 -3.07
N LEU A 32 0.69 4.34 -2.18
CA LEU A 32 0.56 5.71 -1.69
C LEU A 32 0.48 5.74 -0.17
N THR A 33 1.57 5.98 0.55
CA THR A 33 1.57 6.14 2.01
C THR A 33 0.64 7.28 2.45
N ARG A 34 -0.37 6.96 3.29
CA ARG A 34 -1.43 7.93 3.65
C ARG A 34 -1.39 8.39 5.10
N PHE A 35 -0.62 7.74 5.96
CA PHE A 35 -0.54 8.07 7.39
C PHE A 35 -1.92 8.01 8.07
N ARG A 36 -2.65 6.90 7.87
CA ARG A 36 -4.02 6.68 8.38
C ARG A 36 -4.17 5.36 9.15
N ALA A 37 -3.10 4.91 9.78
CA ALA A 37 -3.14 3.91 10.85
C ALA A 37 -3.13 4.60 12.23
N ASP A 38 -3.55 3.89 13.27
CA ASP A 38 -3.40 4.35 14.65
C ASP A 38 -1.93 4.30 15.12
N ASP A 39 -1.69 4.66 16.38
CA ASP A 39 -0.34 4.66 17.00
C ASP A 39 0.23 3.23 17.18
N LYS A 40 -0.59 2.19 16.97
CA LYS A 40 -0.19 0.78 16.94
C LYS A 40 -0.06 0.25 15.51
N HIS A 41 -0.08 1.15 14.53
CA HIS A 41 -0.01 0.84 13.11
C HIS A 41 -1.18 -0.05 12.62
N VAL A 42 -2.33 -0.03 13.31
CA VAL A 42 -3.55 -0.69 12.86
C VAL A 42 -4.29 0.23 11.87
N PRO A 43 -4.62 -0.23 10.65
CA PRO A 43 -5.43 0.54 9.70
C PRO A 43 -6.73 1.06 10.34
N LEU A 44 -7.00 2.37 10.21
CA LEU A 44 -8.26 2.95 10.67
C LEU A 44 -9.42 2.61 9.70
N SER A 45 -10.67 2.74 10.16
CA SER A 45 -11.86 2.45 9.35
C SER A 45 -11.92 3.21 8.01
N ILE A 46 -11.37 4.43 7.96
CA ILE A 46 -11.27 5.23 6.71
C ILE A 46 -10.45 4.53 5.62
N VAL A 47 -9.50 3.66 5.99
CA VAL A 47 -8.66 2.92 5.04
C VAL A 47 -9.50 1.96 4.20
N ARG A 48 -10.47 1.28 4.82
CA ARG A 48 -11.42 0.40 4.12
C ARG A 48 -12.24 1.18 3.10
N GLU A 49 -12.81 2.34 3.50
CA GLU A 49 -13.57 3.18 2.58
C GLU A 49 -12.70 3.67 1.41
N TYR A 50 -11.48 4.12 1.73
CA TYR A 50 -10.50 4.61 0.75
C TYR A 50 -10.19 3.60 -0.36
N TYR A 51 -9.91 2.35 -0.01
CA TYR A 51 -9.63 1.30 -0.99
C TYR A 51 -10.89 0.83 -1.72
N THR A 52 -12.03 0.78 -1.03
CA THR A 52 -13.32 0.41 -1.65
C THR A 52 -13.71 1.37 -2.79
N GLN A 53 -13.49 2.67 -2.59
CA GLN A 53 -13.73 3.69 -3.61
C GLN A 53 -12.80 3.53 -4.83
N ARG A 54 -11.54 3.12 -4.61
CA ARG A 54 -10.54 2.91 -5.67
C ARG A 54 -10.68 1.59 -6.40
N ALA A 55 -11.34 0.62 -5.78
CA ALA A 55 -11.77 -0.61 -6.41
C ALA A 55 -13.10 -0.46 -7.19
N SER A 56 -13.60 0.77 -7.40
CA SER A 56 -14.91 1.02 -8.04
C SER A 56 -15.01 0.46 -9.46
N HIS A 57 -13.89 0.36 -10.20
CA HIS A 57 -13.88 -0.26 -11.52
C HIS A 57 -13.42 -1.74 -11.43
N PRO A 58 -14.20 -2.70 -11.95
CA PRO A 58 -13.86 -4.11 -11.82
C PRO A 58 -12.53 -4.48 -12.49
N GLY A 59 -11.75 -5.36 -11.84
CA GLY A 59 -10.46 -5.81 -12.35
C GLY A 59 -9.38 -4.72 -12.33
N THR A 60 -9.55 -3.70 -11.49
CA THR A 60 -8.49 -2.75 -11.12
C THR A 60 -7.49 -3.43 -10.21
N LEU A 61 -6.20 -3.31 -10.49
CA LEU A 61 -5.15 -3.67 -9.56
C LEU A 61 -4.89 -2.51 -8.59
N LEU A 62 -4.94 -2.81 -7.30
CA LEU A 62 -4.56 -1.88 -6.24
C LEU A 62 -3.32 -2.39 -5.52
N ILE A 63 -2.29 -1.54 -5.44
CA ILE A 63 -1.13 -1.77 -4.59
C ILE A 63 -1.34 -0.93 -3.33
N THR A 64 -1.20 -1.55 -2.16
CA THR A 64 -1.38 -0.85 -0.89
C THR A 64 -0.35 0.25 -0.72
N GLU A 65 -0.62 1.13 0.24
CA GLU A 65 0.44 1.87 0.89
C GLU A 65 1.53 0.96 1.46
N ALA A 66 2.68 1.55 1.77
CA ALA A 66 3.70 0.80 2.45
C ALA A 66 3.20 0.32 3.82
N THR A 67 3.48 -0.95 4.11
CA THR A 67 3.04 -1.69 5.28
C THR A 67 4.25 -2.33 5.93
N PHE A 68 4.48 -2.03 7.20
CA PHE A 68 5.61 -2.58 7.94
C PHE A 68 5.40 -4.07 8.25
N ILE A 69 6.42 -4.88 7.99
CA ILE A 69 6.40 -6.34 8.24
C ILE A 69 6.75 -6.70 9.68
N HIS A 70 7.31 -5.77 10.43
CA HIS A 70 7.78 -5.95 11.80
C HIS A 70 7.94 -4.57 12.47
N PRO A 71 7.79 -4.42 13.80
CA PRO A 71 8.01 -3.14 14.48
C PRO A 71 9.36 -2.47 14.15
N LYS A 72 10.43 -3.27 14.13
CA LYS A 72 11.79 -2.84 13.74
C LYS A 72 11.92 -2.31 12.30
N ALA A 73 10.97 -2.63 11.43
CA ALA A 73 10.93 -2.11 10.06
C ALA A 73 10.16 -0.77 9.97
N GLY A 74 9.78 -0.20 11.12
CA GLY A 74 9.04 1.05 11.26
C GLY A 74 9.85 2.30 10.95
N GLY A 75 9.54 3.39 11.66
CA GLY A 75 10.22 4.68 11.49
C GLY A 75 9.42 5.72 10.71
N PHE A 76 8.11 5.50 10.53
CA PHE A 76 7.14 6.53 10.19
C PHE A 76 5.88 6.32 11.02
N ALA A 77 5.42 7.37 11.70
CA ALA A 77 4.19 7.34 12.46
C ALA A 77 3.01 6.97 11.54
N ASN A 78 2.00 6.28 12.07
CA ASN A 78 0.70 6.07 11.41
C ASN A 78 0.75 5.42 10.01
N VAL A 79 1.88 4.81 9.63
CA VAL A 79 1.99 3.87 8.50
C VAL A 79 1.51 2.51 8.98
N PRO A 80 0.68 1.77 8.23
CA PRO A 80 0.13 0.52 8.73
C PRO A 80 1.19 -0.59 8.88
N GLY A 81 0.90 -1.55 9.76
CA GLY A 81 1.67 -2.77 9.99
C GLY A 81 0.94 -4.02 9.52
N ILE A 82 1.65 -5.16 9.47
CA ILE A 82 1.07 -6.49 9.20
C ILE A 82 1.80 -7.60 9.98
N TRP A 83 2.15 -7.34 11.24
CA TRP A 83 2.85 -8.31 12.10
C TRP A 83 2.02 -8.79 13.30
N SER A 84 0.97 -8.06 13.67
CA SER A 84 0.07 -8.45 14.77
C SER A 84 -1.28 -8.94 14.27
N ASP A 85 -1.95 -9.78 15.07
CA ASP A 85 -3.29 -10.26 14.75
C ASP A 85 -4.28 -9.11 14.56
N THR A 86 -4.20 -8.06 15.38
CA THR A 86 -5.06 -6.88 15.25
C THR A 86 -4.88 -6.14 13.92
N GLN A 87 -3.65 -6.06 13.42
CA GLN A 87 -3.36 -5.46 12.11
C GLN A 87 -3.88 -6.35 10.99
N ILE A 88 -3.69 -7.68 11.12
CA ILE A 88 -4.17 -8.65 10.14
C ILE A 88 -5.70 -8.60 10.04
N GLU A 89 -6.42 -8.57 11.17
CA GLU A 89 -7.89 -8.45 11.16
C GLU A 89 -8.36 -7.15 10.50
N ALA A 90 -7.73 -6.01 10.79
CA ALA A 90 -8.05 -4.76 10.13
C ALA A 90 -7.76 -4.79 8.62
N TRP A 91 -6.65 -5.42 8.20
CA TRP A 91 -6.36 -5.63 6.78
C TRP A 91 -7.34 -6.57 6.10
N LYS A 92 -7.84 -7.60 6.80
CA LYS A 92 -8.87 -8.51 6.25
C LYS A 92 -10.12 -7.73 5.86
N GLU A 93 -10.60 -6.81 6.71
CA GLU A 93 -11.75 -5.98 6.37
C GLU A 93 -11.54 -5.12 5.11
N VAL A 94 -10.31 -4.62 4.91
CA VAL A 94 -9.92 -3.89 3.71
C VAL A 94 -9.88 -4.82 2.49
N THR A 95 -9.26 -5.99 2.61
CA THR A 95 -9.15 -6.95 1.50
C THR A 95 -10.52 -7.48 1.10
N ASP A 96 -11.41 -7.75 2.05
CA ASP A 96 -12.76 -8.25 1.78
C ASP A 96 -13.61 -7.21 1.03
N SER A 97 -13.41 -5.92 1.32
CA SER A 97 -14.14 -4.85 0.64
C SER A 97 -13.70 -4.63 -0.81
N VAL A 98 -12.48 -5.07 -1.18
CA VAL A 98 -11.92 -4.92 -2.53
C VAL A 98 -11.85 -6.21 -3.33
N HIS A 99 -11.76 -7.39 -2.71
CA HIS A 99 -11.67 -8.68 -3.42
C HIS A 99 -12.94 -9.02 -4.21
N SER A 100 -14.09 -8.47 -3.81
CA SER A 100 -15.30 -8.49 -4.64
C SER A 100 -15.12 -7.73 -5.98
N LYS A 101 -14.03 -6.97 -6.16
CA LYS A 101 -13.82 -6.00 -7.25
C LYS A 101 -12.44 -6.07 -7.94
N GLY A 102 -11.42 -6.72 -7.38
CA GLY A 102 -10.10 -6.89 -8.02
C GLY A 102 -8.96 -7.30 -7.07
N PRO A 103 -7.74 -7.54 -7.59
CA PRO A 103 -6.58 -7.95 -6.79
C PRO A 103 -5.96 -6.82 -5.94
N PHE A 104 -5.32 -7.24 -4.85
CA PHE A 104 -4.71 -6.38 -3.84
C PHE A 104 -3.30 -6.90 -3.44
N ILE A 105 -2.30 -6.01 -3.33
CA ILE A 105 -0.90 -6.37 -3.03
C ILE A 105 -0.32 -5.47 -1.94
N HIS A 106 0.35 -6.06 -0.95
CA HIS A 106 1.07 -5.34 0.11
C HIS A 106 2.49 -4.89 -0.32
N TRP A 107 2.95 -3.74 0.15
CA TRP A 107 4.28 -3.17 -0.13
C TRP A 107 5.06 -2.88 1.17
N ALA A 108 6.39 -2.93 1.18
CA ALA A 108 7.22 -2.67 2.38
C ALA A 108 8.07 -1.38 2.24
N LEU A 109 8.21 -0.63 3.34
CA LEU A 109 9.10 0.54 3.41
C LEU A 109 10.56 0.09 3.53
N GLY A 110 11.42 0.58 2.63
CA GLY A 110 12.85 0.29 2.59
C GLY A 110 13.68 1.14 3.57
N CYS A 111 14.89 1.51 3.18
CA CYS A 111 15.92 2.18 4.01
C CYS A 111 15.64 3.65 4.43
N ALA A 112 14.41 4.15 4.27
CA ALA A 112 14.08 5.57 4.45
C ALA A 112 13.45 5.89 5.83
N ALA A 113 13.58 4.98 6.81
CA ALA A 113 13.03 5.17 8.14
C ALA A 113 13.58 6.45 8.81
N GLN A 114 12.73 7.16 9.57
CA GLN A 114 13.18 8.29 10.38
C GLN A 114 13.71 7.77 11.73
N PRO A 115 15.00 7.96 12.06
CA PRO A 115 15.59 7.42 13.29
C PRO A 115 14.88 7.90 14.56
N PHE A 116 14.50 9.19 14.59
CA PHE A 116 13.78 9.78 15.73
C PHE A 116 12.44 9.09 15.97
N GLN A 117 11.67 8.81 14.93
CA GLN A 117 10.38 8.12 15.05
C GLN A 117 10.57 6.69 15.54
N LEU A 118 11.51 5.95 14.95
CA LEU A 118 11.80 4.57 15.32
C LEU A 118 12.20 4.47 16.81
N GLN A 119 13.05 5.39 17.27
CA GLN A 119 13.47 5.47 18.67
C GLN A 119 12.36 5.94 19.61
N SER A 120 11.41 6.77 19.13
CA SER A 120 10.25 7.18 19.93
C SER A 120 9.28 6.03 20.20
N GLU A 121 9.17 5.08 19.27
CA GLU A 121 8.34 3.89 19.41
C GLU A 121 9.03 2.83 20.29
N GLU A 122 10.32 2.60 20.08
CA GLU A 122 11.13 1.68 20.88
C GLU A 122 12.62 2.08 20.84
N PRO A 123 13.18 2.66 21.91
CA PRO A 123 14.55 3.16 21.95
C PRO A 123 15.62 2.10 21.68
N SER A 124 15.31 0.82 21.91
CA SER A 124 16.25 -0.29 21.68
C SER A 124 16.36 -0.72 20.22
N TYR A 125 15.50 -0.23 19.32
CA TYR A 125 15.54 -0.62 17.92
C TYR A 125 16.71 0.01 17.17
N PRO A 126 17.55 -0.80 16.50
CA PRO A 126 18.66 -0.28 15.71
C PRO A 126 18.13 0.40 14.46
N TYR A 127 18.72 1.52 14.08
CA TYR A 127 18.57 2.07 12.73
C TYR A 127 19.48 1.29 11.78
N ILE A 128 18.87 0.51 10.89
CA ILE A 128 19.59 -0.42 10.00
C ILE A 128 19.53 0.01 8.54
N SER A 129 20.64 -0.20 7.83
CA SER A 129 20.77 0.00 6.39
C SER A 129 21.81 -0.99 5.84
N ALA A 130 22.00 -1.01 4.52
CA ALA A 130 23.01 -1.85 3.87
C ALA A 130 24.45 -1.39 4.19
N SER A 131 24.64 -0.11 4.51
CA SER A 131 25.89 0.48 4.96
C SER A 131 25.63 1.55 6.04
N ASP A 132 26.69 1.99 6.71
CA ASP A 132 26.69 3.08 7.69
C ASP A 132 26.69 4.48 7.04
N ILE A 133 26.41 4.57 5.74
CA ILE A 133 26.35 5.83 4.99
C ILE A 133 24.93 6.40 5.12
N PRO A 134 24.75 7.56 5.78
CA PRO A 134 23.42 8.15 5.92
C PRO A 134 22.87 8.62 4.56
N LEU A 135 21.55 8.48 4.39
CA LEU A 135 20.83 9.13 3.30
C LEU A 135 21.01 10.64 3.45
N LYS A 136 21.57 11.28 2.41
CA LYS A 136 21.67 12.74 2.34
C LYS A 136 20.35 13.26 1.79
N GLY A 137 19.62 14.02 2.60
CA GLY A 137 18.35 14.66 2.26
C GLY A 137 18.29 16.05 2.84
#